data_AF-A0A4R9GSL0-F1
#
_entry.id   AF-A0A4R9GSL0-F1
#
_cell.length_a   1.000
_cell.length_b   1.000
_cell.length_c   1.000
_cell.angle_alpha   90.00
_cell.angle_beta   90.00
_cell.angle_gamma   90.00
#
_symmetry.space_group_name_H-M   'P 1'
#
loop_
_entity.id
_entity.type
_entity.pdbx_description
1 polymer ?
#
loop_
_entity_poly.entity_id
_entity_poly.type
_entity_poly.pdbx_seq_one_letter_code
_entity_poly.pdbx_strand_id
1 'polypeptide(L)'
;MNLLRKIPGWEKGTLLLGKLQEFSFTKKLFIVYSIFALYFLLYHESHLPLFWMVSLALVGYLASTVLFWGIVYSYRKLEAKVVIPAIITEVGISRPTTALVPWIEAALFLISILICYSTEFFANRSGLLFFIIYCIGALSVRFLENKIYYKAGFLGVLILASGLGSFKALQFTENWVAYILFKPAFQEKDLTRWNFDETTRMVSNPDLKLSLKLPEDFYFHNPKNLTWENKTGTGQIAGIISTSDSDPNRYPYIRIFYVPQPYVEIDPLISEFKKYLDLLVSRGDIEELNELEHEDFDNRYSGKFWTFYDVLRPRYAKTGIFVLSETNEGDSLLFNVTESLIKDRRHEESVEAILTSVRRE
;
A
#
# COMPACT_ATOMS: atom_id res chain seq x y z
N MET A 1 -36.28 14.93 -35.60
CA MET A 1 -36.55 15.37 -34.20
C MET A 1 -37.74 14.68 -33.53
N ASN A 2 -38.89 14.44 -34.20
CA ASN A 2 -40.08 13.84 -33.57
C ASN A 2 -40.02 12.33 -33.24
N LEU A 3 -39.07 11.58 -33.80
CA LEU A 3 -38.91 10.15 -33.51
C LEU A 3 -38.26 9.87 -32.14
N LEU A 4 -37.37 10.75 -31.69
CA LEU A 4 -36.64 10.56 -30.43
C LEU A 4 -37.53 10.75 -29.19
N ARG A 5 -38.56 11.62 -29.28
CA ARG A 5 -39.57 11.82 -28.21
C ARG A 5 -40.42 10.58 -27.92
N LYS A 6 -40.41 9.56 -28.78
CA LYS A 6 -41.14 8.30 -28.57
C LYS A 6 -40.37 7.29 -27.70
N ILE A 7 -39.10 7.56 -27.37
CA ILE A 7 -38.30 6.70 -26.51
C ILE A 7 -38.77 6.89 -25.05
N PRO A 8 -39.17 5.83 -24.32
CA PRO A 8 -39.52 5.93 -22.91
C PRO A 8 -38.37 6.54 -22.11
N GLY A 9 -38.64 7.62 -21.37
CA GLY A 9 -37.62 8.34 -20.60
C GLY A 9 -36.88 9.46 -21.35
N TRP A 10 -37.20 9.73 -22.63
CA TRP A 10 -36.60 10.81 -23.41
C TRP A 10 -36.76 12.18 -22.77
N GLU A 11 -37.95 12.50 -22.26
CA GLU A 11 -38.20 13.78 -21.56
C GLU A 11 -37.35 13.93 -20.29
N LYS A 12 -37.23 12.85 -19.49
CA LYS A 12 -36.36 12.83 -18.31
C LYS A 12 -34.88 12.99 -18.69
N GLY A 13 -34.44 12.35 -19.77
CA GLY A 13 -33.08 12.48 -20.32
C GLY A 13 -32.78 13.90 -20.81
N THR A 14 -33.70 14.54 -21.53
CA THR A 14 -33.54 15.93 -22.00
C THR A 14 -33.54 16.93 -20.86
N LEU A 15 -34.32 16.70 -19.80
CA LEU A 15 -34.37 17.56 -18.62
C LEU A 15 -33.09 17.45 -17.78
N LEU A 16 -32.53 16.24 -17.67
CA LEU A 16 -31.20 16.00 -17.09
C LEU A 16 -30.09 16.66 -17.91
N LEU A 17 -30.13 16.55 -19.24
CA LEU A 17 -29.19 17.22 -20.14
C LEU A 17 -29.25 18.75 -20.03
N GLY A 18 -30.45 19.32 -19.92
CA GLY A 18 -30.65 20.76 -19.66
C GLY A 18 -30.00 21.20 -18.35
N LYS A 19 -30.27 20.47 -17.25
CA LYS A 19 -29.64 20.73 -15.95
C LYS A 19 -28.11 20.58 -15.97
N LEU A 20 -27.58 19.61 -16.71
CA LEU A 20 -26.14 19.42 -16.89
C LEU A 20 -25.51 20.57 -17.68
N GLN A 21 -26.21 21.13 -18.66
CA GLN A 21 -25.72 22.27 -19.44
C GLN A 21 -25.61 23.55 -18.59
N GLU A 22 -26.49 23.72 -17.60
CA GLU A 22 -26.47 24.87 -16.66
C GLU A 22 -25.30 24.84 -15.67
N PHE A 23 -24.62 23.71 -15.51
CA PHE A 23 -23.48 23.61 -14.62
C PHE A 23 -22.25 24.37 -15.14
N SER A 24 -21.50 24.96 -14.20
CA SER A 24 -20.19 25.55 -14.49
C SER A 24 -19.22 24.50 -15.03
N PHE A 25 -18.24 24.93 -15.84
CA PHE A 25 -17.23 24.03 -16.40
C PHE A 25 -16.55 23.16 -15.34
N THR A 26 -16.22 23.74 -14.18
CA THR A 26 -15.64 23.00 -13.03
C THR A 26 -16.56 21.89 -12.52
N LYS A 27 -17.87 22.14 -12.41
CA LYS A 27 -18.84 21.14 -11.97
C LYS A 27 -19.00 20.01 -13.01
N LYS A 28 -19.01 20.35 -14.29
CA LYS A 28 -19.01 19.36 -15.38
C LYS A 28 -17.75 18.49 -15.34
N LEU A 29 -16.58 19.10 -15.18
CA LEU A 29 -15.31 18.40 -15.04
C LEU A 29 -15.30 17.47 -13.82
N PHE A 30 -15.83 17.93 -12.69
CA PHE A 30 -15.96 17.11 -11.48
C PHE A 30 -16.86 15.89 -11.71
N ILE A 31 -18.00 16.05 -12.39
CA ILE A 31 -18.90 14.91 -12.68
C ILE A 31 -18.20 13.86 -13.54
N VAL A 32 -17.50 14.29 -14.59
CA VAL A 32 -16.73 13.37 -15.44
C VAL A 32 -15.66 12.66 -14.60
N TYR A 33 -14.91 13.41 -13.80
CA TYR A 33 -13.92 12.87 -12.88
C TYR A 33 -14.52 11.84 -11.92
N SER A 34 -15.66 12.15 -11.29
CA SER A 34 -16.34 11.25 -10.35
C SER A 34 -16.79 9.94 -10.99
N ILE A 35 -17.27 9.97 -12.24
CA ILE A 35 -17.67 8.76 -12.97
C ILE A 35 -16.45 7.84 -13.17
N PHE A 36 -15.34 8.40 -13.66
CA PHE A 36 -14.11 7.64 -13.88
C PHE A 36 -13.51 7.14 -12.56
N ALA A 37 -13.46 8.01 -11.54
CA ALA A 37 -12.91 7.66 -10.23
C ALA A 37 -13.70 6.52 -9.58
N LEU A 38 -15.04 6.59 -9.55
CA LEU A 38 -15.86 5.52 -8.98
C LEU A 38 -15.73 4.21 -9.74
N TYR A 39 -15.75 4.26 -11.08
CA TYR A 39 -15.57 3.06 -11.89
C TYR A 39 -14.20 2.40 -11.64
N PHE A 40 -13.14 3.21 -11.66
CA PHE A 40 -11.78 2.74 -11.41
C PHE A 40 -11.62 2.16 -10.01
N LEU A 41 -12.11 2.84 -8.97
CA LEU A 41 -11.99 2.39 -7.59
C LEU A 41 -12.75 1.08 -7.35
N LEU A 42 -13.98 0.95 -7.86
CA LEU A 42 -14.74 -0.29 -7.75
C LEU A 42 -14.09 -1.45 -8.52
N TYR A 43 -13.51 -1.16 -9.69
CA TYR A 43 -12.77 -2.16 -10.45
C TYR A 43 -11.50 -2.61 -9.72
N HIS A 44 -10.72 -1.66 -9.20
CA HIS A 44 -9.49 -1.93 -8.45
C HIS A 44 -9.74 -2.80 -7.20
N GLU A 45 -10.79 -2.48 -6.46
CA GLU A 45 -11.18 -3.15 -5.21
C GLU A 45 -12.04 -4.40 -5.42
N SER A 46 -12.26 -4.83 -6.67
CA SER A 46 -13.14 -5.95 -7.01
C SER A 46 -12.67 -7.31 -6.46
N HIS A 47 -11.43 -7.36 -5.98
CA HIS A 47 -10.81 -8.52 -5.37
C HIS A 47 -11.25 -8.76 -3.91
N LEU A 48 -11.93 -7.78 -3.29
CA LEU A 48 -12.44 -7.85 -1.91
C LEU A 48 -13.95 -8.14 -1.84
N PRO A 49 -14.45 -8.62 -0.69
CA PRO A 49 -15.89 -8.77 -0.47
C PRO A 49 -16.66 -7.45 -0.68
N LEU A 50 -17.90 -7.53 -1.18
CA LEU A 50 -18.73 -6.39 -1.60
C LEU A 50 -18.77 -5.23 -0.59
N PHE A 51 -18.94 -5.53 0.70
CA PHE A 51 -18.98 -4.51 1.75
C PHE A 51 -17.68 -3.71 1.83
N TRP A 52 -16.54 -4.40 1.77
CA TRP A 52 -15.21 -3.79 1.82
C TRP A 52 -14.89 -3.04 0.54
N MET A 53 -15.20 -3.61 -0.62
CA MET A 53 -15.05 -2.95 -1.92
C MET A 53 -15.78 -1.60 -1.95
N VAL A 54 -17.06 -1.56 -1.55
CA VAL A 54 -17.84 -0.31 -1.55
C VAL A 54 -17.30 0.69 -0.52
N SER A 55 -16.89 0.21 0.66
CA SER A 55 -16.35 1.06 1.72
C SER A 55 -15.01 1.72 1.33
N LEU A 56 -14.09 0.94 0.76
CA LEU A 56 -12.79 1.42 0.28
C LEU A 56 -12.95 2.37 -0.90
N ALA A 57 -13.80 2.02 -1.87
CA ALA A 57 -14.12 2.91 -2.98
C ALA A 57 -14.73 4.24 -2.51
N LEU A 58 -15.57 4.23 -1.48
CA LEU A 58 -16.12 5.46 -0.89
C LEU A 58 -15.03 6.31 -0.23
N VAL A 59 -14.15 5.71 0.56
CA VAL A 59 -13.02 6.41 1.21
C VAL A 59 -12.08 7.02 0.16
N GLY A 60 -11.69 6.23 -0.84
CA GLY A 60 -10.88 6.68 -1.97
C GLY A 60 -11.54 7.83 -2.72
N TYR A 61 -12.85 7.73 -2.98
CA TYR A 61 -13.63 8.77 -3.64
C TYR A 61 -13.73 10.06 -2.83
N LEU A 62 -13.89 9.98 -1.50
CA LEU A 62 -13.90 11.15 -0.61
C LEU A 62 -12.55 11.86 -0.62
N ALA A 63 -11.45 11.12 -0.49
CA ALA A 63 -10.10 11.67 -0.55
C ALA A 63 -9.83 12.34 -1.90
N SER A 64 -10.14 11.64 -2.99
CA SER A 64 -10.08 12.13 -4.38
C SER A 64 -10.90 13.42 -4.59
N THR A 65 -12.10 13.49 -4.01
CA THR A 65 -12.97 14.67 -4.06
C THR A 65 -12.35 15.87 -3.33
N VAL A 66 -11.83 15.66 -2.12
CA VAL A 66 -11.16 16.70 -1.33
C VAL A 66 -9.95 17.24 -2.09
N LEU A 67 -9.16 16.35 -2.68
CA LEU A 67 -7.98 16.72 -3.48
C LEU A 67 -8.38 17.50 -4.74
N PHE A 68 -9.38 17.05 -5.49
CA PHE A 68 -9.88 17.75 -6.67
C PHE A 68 -10.31 19.19 -6.33
N TRP A 69 -11.13 19.36 -5.28
CA TRP A 69 -11.57 20.70 -4.87
C TRP A 69 -10.44 21.54 -4.28
N GLY A 70 -9.46 20.91 -3.61
CA GLY A 70 -8.23 21.54 -3.18
C GLY A 70 -7.43 22.11 -4.35
N ILE A 71 -7.28 21.35 -5.44
CA ILE A 71 -6.62 21.79 -6.68
C ILE A 71 -7.41 22.94 -7.33
N VAL A 72 -8.74 22.82 -7.43
CA VAL A 72 -9.59 23.89 -7.99
C VAL A 72 -9.50 25.17 -7.16
N TYR A 73 -9.55 25.06 -5.84
CA TYR A 73 -9.42 26.19 -4.92
C TYR A 73 -8.05 26.87 -5.10
N SER A 74 -6.99 26.06 -5.11
CA SER A 74 -5.60 26.48 -5.33
C SER A 74 -5.45 27.22 -6.64
N TYR A 75 -5.96 26.67 -7.73
CA TYR A 75 -5.90 27.27 -9.06
C TYR A 75 -6.63 28.62 -9.14
N ARG A 76 -7.76 28.75 -8.43
CA ARG A 76 -8.54 30.00 -8.38
C ARG A 76 -7.90 31.06 -7.48
N LYS A 77 -7.23 30.65 -6.41
CA LYS A 77 -6.58 31.54 -5.45
C LYS A 77 -5.14 31.87 -5.80
N LEU A 78 -4.55 31.17 -6.77
CA LEU A 78 -3.21 31.42 -7.28
C LEU A 78 -3.07 32.84 -7.86
N GLU A 79 -4.19 33.45 -8.30
CA GLU A 79 -4.21 34.80 -8.85
C GLU A 79 -4.98 35.79 -7.96
N ALA A 80 -4.36 36.94 -7.72
CA ALA A 80 -5.03 38.13 -7.22
C ALA A 80 -5.22 39.13 -8.37
N LYS A 81 -6.37 39.81 -8.40
CA LYS A 81 -6.59 40.95 -9.29
C LYS A 81 -5.78 42.12 -8.76
N VAL A 82 -4.82 42.60 -9.54
CA VAL A 82 -4.01 43.77 -9.22
C VAL A 82 -4.37 44.87 -10.21
N VAL A 83 -4.67 46.06 -9.68
CA VAL A 83 -4.86 47.27 -10.47
C VAL A 83 -3.51 47.95 -10.57
N ILE A 84 -2.93 48.01 -11.78
CA ILE A 84 -1.69 48.75 -11.98
C ILE A 84 -2.04 50.25 -11.89
N PRO A 85 -1.43 51.03 -10.99
CA PRO A 85 -1.68 52.45 -10.89
C PRO A 85 -1.29 53.15 -12.20
N ALA A 86 -2.12 54.09 -12.65
CA ALA A 86 -2.05 54.75 -13.96
C ALA A 86 -0.75 55.52 -14.25
N ILE A 87 0.20 55.58 -13.32
CA ILE A 87 1.46 56.34 -13.42
C ILE A 87 2.42 55.72 -14.45
N ILE A 88 2.23 54.44 -14.82
CA ILE A 88 3.13 53.70 -15.73
C ILE A 88 2.55 53.59 -17.16
N THR A 89 1.29 53.96 -17.38
CA THR A 89 0.64 53.92 -18.70
C THR A 89 0.35 55.33 -19.16
N GLU A 90 1.00 55.79 -20.25
CA GLU A 90 0.82 57.10 -20.90
C GLU A 90 -0.63 57.45 -21.29
N VAL A 91 -1.57 56.54 -21.06
CA VAL A 91 -3.00 56.70 -21.25
C VAL A 91 -3.62 56.29 -19.92
N GLY A 92 -4.15 57.24 -19.14
CA GLY A 92 -4.61 57.08 -17.74
C GLY A 92 -5.78 56.12 -17.50
N ILE A 93 -5.70 54.90 -18.03
CA ILE A 93 -6.70 53.85 -17.92
C ILE A 93 -6.07 52.72 -17.11
N SER A 94 -6.52 52.57 -15.86
CA SER A 94 -6.14 51.44 -15.02
C SER A 94 -6.54 50.12 -15.69
N ARG A 95 -5.56 49.33 -16.15
CA ARG A 95 -5.83 47.98 -16.67
C ARG A 95 -5.81 46.97 -15.53
N PRO A 96 -6.91 46.24 -15.26
CA PRO A 96 -6.87 45.13 -14.30
C PRO A 96 -5.96 44.03 -14.87
N THR A 97 -4.94 43.65 -14.10
CA THR A 97 -4.05 42.53 -14.43
C THR A 97 -4.12 41.47 -13.33
N THR A 98 -3.81 40.21 -13.64
CA THR A 98 -3.70 39.15 -12.63
C THR A 98 -2.25 38.97 -12.22
N ALA A 99 -1.99 38.94 -10.91
CA ALA A 99 -0.66 38.62 -10.36
C ALA A 99 -0.72 37.31 -9.57
N LEU A 100 0.35 36.53 -9.62
CA LEU A 100 0.47 35.32 -8.82
C LEU A 100 0.67 35.68 -7.35
N VAL A 101 0.07 34.90 -6.45
CA VAL A 101 0.16 35.10 -5.00
C VAL A 101 1.29 34.24 -4.42
N PRO A 102 2.45 34.81 -4.05
CA PRO A 102 3.65 34.02 -3.74
C PRO A 102 3.53 33.11 -2.52
N TRP A 103 2.80 33.53 -1.48
CA TRP A 103 2.64 32.73 -0.26
C TRP A 103 1.70 31.53 -0.45
N ILE A 104 0.68 31.65 -1.30
CA ILE A 104 -0.23 30.54 -1.62
C ILE A 104 0.52 29.47 -2.42
N GLU A 105 1.30 29.91 -3.40
CA GLU A 105 2.20 29.03 -4.14
C GLU A 105 3.20 28.31 -3.24
N ALA A 106 3.90 29.04 -2.37
CA ALA A 106 4.88 28.45 -1.47
C ALA A 106 4.24 27.41 -0.54
N ALA A 107 3.08 27.73 0.04
CA ALA A 107 2.34 26.79 0.90
C ALA A 107 1.95 25.51 0.14
N LEU A 108 1.39 25.64 -1.06
CA LEU A 108 0.96 24.51 -1.88
C LEU A 108 2.13 23.67 -2.40
N PHE A 109 3.25 24.32 -2.72
CA PHE A 109 4.48 23.65 -3.11
C PHE A 109 5.05 22.82 -1.95
N LEU A 110 5.11 23.40 -0.75
CA LEU A 110 5.56 22.71 0.46
C LEU A 110 4.65 21.53 0.83
N ILE A 111 3.33 21.70 0.73
CA ILE A 111 2.37 20.59 0.93
C ILE A 111 2.62 19.48 -0.09
N SER A 112 2.87 19.81 -1.36
CA SER A 112 3.15 18.82 -2.39
C SER A 112 4.44 18.05 -2.10
N ILE A 113 5.50 18.73 -1.67
CA ILE A 113 6.76 18.09 -1.25
C ILE A 113 6.52 17.16 -0.06
N LEU A 114 5.77 17.62 0.94
CA LEU A 114 5.46 16.83 2.12
C LEU A 114 4.69 15.54 1.76
N ILE A 115 3.73 15.64 0.83
CA ILE A 115 3.01 14.46 0.34
C ILE A 115 3.97 13.51 -0.40
N CYS A 116 4.79 14.01 -1.32
CA CYS A 116 5.81 13.19 -2.00
C CYS A 116 6.79 12.54 -1.01
N TYR A 117 7.17 13.23 0.06
CA TYR A 117 8.02 12.68 1.11
C TYR A 117 7.31 11.55 1.88
N SER A 118 6.07 11.80 2.33
CA SER A 118 5.28 10.83 3.09
C SER A 118 4.89 9.57 2.31
N THR A 119 4.88 9.67 0.98
CA THR A 119 4.60 8.56 0.05
C THR A 119 5.85 7.77 -0.34
N GLU A 120 7.00 8.07 0.29
CA GLU A 120 8.31 7.45 0.00
C GLU A 120 8.77 7.62 -1.45
N PHE A 121 8.17 8.54 -2.20
CA PHE A 121 8.51 8.80 -3.60
C PHE A 121 9.99 9.17 -3.77
N PHE A 122 10.57 9.86 -2.79
CA PHE A 122 11.98 10.26 -2.78
C PHE A 122 12.95 9.15 -2.32
N ALA A 123 12.46 8.01 -1.83
CA ALA A 123 13.31 6.85 -1.55
C ALA A 123 13.88 6.27 -2.85
N ASN A 124 13.14 6.39 -3.96
CA ASN A 124 13.64 6.07 -5.29
C ASN A 124 14.49 7.23 -5.85
N ARG A 125 15.77 6.96 -6.15
CA ARG A 125 16.70 7.94 -6.73
C ARG A 125 16.17 8.57 -8.02
N SER A 126 15.47 7.79 -8.85
CA SER A 126 14.86 8.28 -10.09
C SER A 126 13.68 9.22 -9.83
N GLY A 127 12.89 8.95 -8.78
CA GLY A 127 11.78 9.82 -8.37
C GLY A 127 12.27 11.18 -7.90
N LEU A 128 13.33 11.20 -7.08
CA LEU A 128 14.00 12.44 -6.64
C LEU A 128 14.52 13.25 -7.82
N LEU A 129 15.25 12.62 -8.75
CA LEU A 129 15.83 13.29 -9.91
C LEU A 129 14.74 13.85 -10.84
N PHE A 130 13.69 13.08 -11.11
CA PHE A 130 12.54 13.53 -11.88
C PHE A 130 11.89 14.77 -11.27
N PHE A 131 11.62 14.75 -9.95
CA PHE A 131 10.98 15.87 -9.26
C PHE A 131 11.84 17.14 -9.33
N ILE A 132 13.15 17.04 -9.09
CA ILE A 132 14.07 18.17 -9.15
C ILE A 132 14.07 18.79 -10.56
N ILE A 133 14.24 17.98 -11.61
CA ILE A 133 14.25 18.47 -12.99
C ILE A 133 12.92 19.13 -13.35
N TYR A 134 11.80 18.51 -12.97
CA TYR A 134 10.47 19.06 -13.22
C TYR A 134 10.28 20.42 -12.52
N CYS A 135 10.68 20.53 -11.25
CA CYS A 135 10.62 21.78 -10.50
C CYS A 135 11.52 22.87 -11.09
N ILE A 136 12.74 22.54 -11.52
CA ILE A 136 13.63 23.49 -12.21
C ILE A 136 12.98 23.99 -13.50
N GLY A 137 12.39 23.10 -14.29
CA GLY A 137 11.67 23.47 -15.51
C GLY A 137 10.50 24.42 -15.22
N ALA A 138 9.62 24.05 -14.28
CA ALA A 138 8.47 24.86 -13.90
C ALA A 138 8.88 26.23 -13.33
N LEU A 139 9.89 26.29 -12.47
CA LEU A 139 10.41 27.53 -11.91
C LEU A 139 11.12 28.38 -12.96
N SER A 140 11.82 27.79 -13.93
CA SER A 140 12.43 28.53 -15.04
C SER A 140 11.38 29.26 -15.86
N VAL A 141 10.23 28.63 -16.12
CA VAL A 141 9.09 29.24 -16.82
C VAL A 141 8.47 30.40 -16.02
N ARG A 142 8.56 30.35 -14.67
CA ARG A 142 8.17 31.48 -13.81
C ARG A 142 9.01 32.72 -14.10
N PHE A 143 10.32 32.56 -14.29
CA PHE A 143 11.24 33.66 -14.59
C PHE A 143 11.05 34.23 -16.00
N LEU A 144 10.52 33.44 -16.93
CA LEU A 144 10.13 33.89 -18.28
C LEU A 144 8.79 34.64 -18.29
N GLU A 145 8.22 34.94 -17.13
CA GLU A 145 6.91 35.60 -16.92
C GLU A 145 5.73 34.93 -17.65
N ASN A 146 5.89 33.69 -18.09
CA ASN A 146 4.87 33.00 -18.85
C ASN A 146 3.87 32.29 -17.93
N LYS A 147 2.89 33.07 -17.48
CA LYS A 147 1.89 32.67 -16.46
C LYS A 147 1.14 31.38 -16.82
N ILE A 148 0.82 31.16 -18.09
CA ILE A 148 0.02 30.00 -18.52
C ILE A 148 0.82 28.71 -18.33
N TYR A 149 2.05 28.67 -18.84
CA TYR A 149 2.90 27.48 -18.73
C TYR A 149 3.39 27.25 -17.30
N TYR A 150 3.66 28.31 -16.54
CA TYR A 150 3.98 28.18 -15.12
C TYR A 150 2.83 27.55 -14.34
N LYS A 151 1.59 28.01 -14.56
CA LYS A 151 0.38 27.43 -13.95
C LYS A 151 0.19 25.97 -14.32
N ALA A 152 0.43 25.62 -15.59
CA ALA A 152 0.35 24.22 -16.04
C ALA A 152 1.43 23.36 -15.35
N GLY A 153 2.66 23.85 -15.25
CA GLY A 153 3.74 23.18 -14.52
C GLY A 153 3.40 22.97 -13.05
N PHE A 154 2.92 24.02 -12.36
CA PHE A 154 2.52 23.96 -10.96
C PHE A 154 1.33 23.01 -10.73
N LEU A 155 0.35 23.02 -11.63
CA LEU A 155 -0.77 22.09 -11.61
C LEU A 155 -0.28 20.64 -11.71
N GLY A 156 0.73 20.36 -12.53
CA GLY A 156 1.33 19.03 -12.62
C GLY A 156 1.97 18.56 -11.30
N VAL A 157 2.61 19.44 -10.53
CA VAL A 157 3.14 19.10 -9.19
C VAL A 157 1.99 18.71 -8.24
N LEU A 158 0.92 19.50 -8.25
CA LEU A 158 -0.25 19.23 -7.41
C LEU A 158 -0.97 17.93 -7.80
N ILE A 159 -1.10 17.66 -9.10
CA ILE A 159 -1.68 16.41 -9.60
C ILE A 159 -0.81 15.21 -9.21
N LEU A 160 0.52 15.32 -9.35
CA LEU A 160 1.46 14.26 -8.96
C LEU A 160 1.33 13.96 -7.45
N ALA A 161 1.44 14.99 -6.61
CA ALA A 161 1.33 14.84 -5.16
C ALA A 161 -0.03 14.27 -4.76
N SER A 162 -1.11 14.79 -5.35
CA SER A 162 -2.47 14.28 -5.14
C SER A 162 -2.60 12.80 -5.53
N GLY A 163 -2.06 12.41 -6.69
CA GLY A 163 -2.10 11.02 -7.16
C GLY A 163 -1.38 10.08 -6.21
N LEU A 164 -0.13 10.40 -5.88
CA LEU A 164 0.69 9.61 -4.94
C LEU A 164 0.04 9.51 -3.55
N GLY A 165 -0.46 10.63 -3.02
CA GLY A 165 -1.14 10.67 -1.73
C GLY A 165 -2.40 9.81 -1.72
N SER A 166 -3.20 9.87 -2.78
CA SER A 166 -4.41 9.04 -2.90
C SER A 166 -4.09 7.54 -2.97
N PHE A 167 -3.04 7.16 -3.69
CA PHE A 167 -2.60 5.78 -3.82
C PHE A 167 -2.07 5.22 -2.50
N LYS A 168 -1.20 5.96 -1.80
CA LYS A 168 -0.67 5.52 -0.49
C LYS A 168 -1.77 5.41 0.57
N ALA A 169 -2.75 6.30 0.55
CA ALA A 169 -3.91 6.22 1.44
C ALA A 169 -4.77 4.97 1.16
N LEU A 170 -4.94 4.62 -0.12
CA LEU A 170 -5.65 3.42 -0.52
C LEU A 170 -4.90 2.16 -0.07
N GLN A 171 -3.61 2.03 -0.38
CA GLN A 171 -2.76 0.92 0.11
C GLN A 171 -2.81 0.77 1.63
N PHE A 172 -2.74 1.88 2.36
CA PHE A 172 -2.86 1.86 3.82
C PHE A 172 -4.20 1.29 4.29
N THR A 173 -5.29 1.67 3.63
CA THR A 173 -6.63 1.20 4.00
C THR A 173 -6.83 -0.26 3.61
N GLU A 174 -6.35 -0.70 2.45
CA GLU A 174 -6.31 -2.11 2.06
C GLU A 174 -5.56 -2.97 3.09
N ASN A 175 -4.34 -2.56 3.45
CA ASN A 175 -3.52 -3.28 4.43
C ASN A 175 -4.22 -3.35 5.80
N TRP A 176 -4.93 -2.30 6.18
CA TRP A 176 -5.73 -2.27 7.40
C TRP A 176 -6.94 -3.20 7.33
N VAL A 177 -7.65 -3.24 6.19
CA VAL A 177 -8.77 -4.16 5.96
C VAL A 177 -8.30 -5.61 5.98
N ALA A 178 -7.21 -5.93 5.29
CA ALA A 178 -6.59 -7.25 5.33
C ALA A 178 -6.21 -7.64 6.76
N TYR A 179 -5.58 -6.73 7.51
CA TYR A 179 -5.27 -6.96 8.92
C TYR A 179 -6.51 -7.26 9.76
N ILE A 180 -7.63 -6.55 9.58
CA ILE A 180 -8.88 -6.82 10.30
C ILE A 180 -9.46 -8.18 9.91
N LEU A 181 -9.41 -8.53 8.62
CA LEU A 181 -10.00 -9.75 8.09
C LEU A 181 -9.27 -11.01 8.59
N PHE A 182 -7.96 -10.91 8.78
CA PHE A 182 -7.11 -11.99 9.33
C PHE A 182 -6.70 -11.74 10.78
N LYS A 183 -7.35 -10.80 11.48
CA LYS A 183 -7.03 -10.55 12.88
C LYS A 183 -7.37 -11.78 13.71
N PRO A 184 -6.48 -12.24 14.61
CA PRO A 184 -6.79 -13.35 15.50
C PRO A 184 -8.05 -13.09 16.33
N ALA A 185 -8.94 -14.09 16.41
CA ALA A 185 -10.18 -13.99 17.19
C ALA A 185 -9.97 -14.14 18.72
N PHE A 186 -8.74 -14.46 19.15
CA PHE A 186 -8.38 -14.68 20.54
C PHE A 186 -7.69 -13.46 21.17
N GLN A 187 -7.60 -13.45 22.50
CA GLN A 187 -6.91 -12.39 23.23
C GLN A 187 -5.41 -12.42 22.94
N GLU A 188 -4.89 -11.33 22.36
CA GLU A 188 -3.47 -11.18 22.04
C GLU A 188 -2.61 -11.17 23.31
N LYS A 189 -1.52 -11.95 23.30
CA LYS A 189 -0.48 -11.94 24.35
C LYS A 189 0.60 -10.90 24.01
N ASP A 190 1.32 -10.42 25.01
CA ASP A 190 2.53 -9.64 24.73
C ASP A 190 3.66 -10.57 24.30
N LEU A 191 4.01 -10.54 23.01
CA LEU A 191 5.07 -11.36 22.41
C LEU A 191 6.33 -10.54 22.10
N THR A 192 6.49 -9.36 22.70
CA THR A 192 7.57 -8.43 22.34
C THR A 192 8.88 -8.66 23.11
N ARG A 193 8.90 -9.55 24.10
CA ARG A 193 10.07 -9.82 24.96
C ARG A 193 11.09 -10.75 24.32
N TRP A 194 11.69 -10.29 23.24
CA TRP A 194 12.78 -11.00 22.57
C TRP A 194 14.15 -10.49 23.04
N ASN A 195 15.02 -11.43 23.42
CA ASN A 195 16.40 -11.17 23.78
C ASN A 195 17.31 -11.71 22.68
N PHE A 196 18.21 -10.87 22.18
CA PHE A 196 19.23 -11.26 21.21
C PHE A 196 20.61 -11.24 21.87
N ASP A 197 21.31 -12.35 21.82
CA ASP A 197 22.71 -12.46 22.22
C ASP A 197 23.60 -12.39 20.97
N GLU A 198 24.33 -11.29 20.82
CA GLU A 198 25.24 -11.05 19.70
C GLU A 198 26.37 -12.08 19.63
N THR A 199 26.82 -12.62 20.77
CA THR A 199 27.98 -13.52 20.81
C THR A 199 27.66 -14.91 20.29
N THR A 200 26.47 -15.42 20.62
CA THR A 200 26.00 -16.74 20.19
C THR A 200 25.05 -16.66 18.98
N ARG A 201 24.68 -15.44 18.58
CA ARG A 201 23.62 -15.13 17.60
C ARG A 201 22.30 -15.84 17.90
N MET A 202 22.00 -16.05 19.18
CA MET A 202 20.76 -16.67 19.59
C MET A 202 19.71 -15.62 19.92
N VAL A 203 18.51 -15.84 19.39
CA VAL A 203 17.31 -15.08 19.69
C VAL A 203 16.42 -15.95 20.57
N SER A 204 16.02 -15.43 21.72
CA SER A 204 15.16 -16.16 22.67
C SER A 204 13.98 -15.32 23.14
N ASN A 205 12.86 -15.99 23.37
CA ASN A 205 11.67 -15.40 23.97
C ASN A 205 11.22 -16.29 25.15
N PRO A 206 11.28 -15.79 26.39
CA PRO A 206 10.93 -16.57 27.57
C PRO A 206 9.41 -16.83 27.66
N ASP A 207 8.57 -15.93 27.13
CA ASP A 207 7.11 -16.07 27.19
C ASP A 207 6.63 -17.18 26.22
N LEU A 208 7.34 -17.38 25.10
CA LEU A 208 7.10 -18.44 24.13
C LEU A 208 7.96 -19.69 24.37
N LYS A 209 8.86 -19.64 25.37
CA LYS A 209 9.87 -20.69 25.63
C LYS A 209 10.68 -21.06 24.39
N LEU A 210 10.84 -20.11 23.47
CA LEU A 210 11.40 -20.34 22.14
C LEU A 210 12.83 -19.78 22.07
N SER A 211 13.75 -20.56 21.53
CA SER A 211 15.09 -20.10 21.16
C SER A 211 15.47 -20.58 19.76
N LEU A 212 16.18 -19.73 19.03
CA LEU A 212 16.62 -20.00 17.66
C LEU A 212 17.97 -19.32 17.39
N LYS A 213 18.77 -19.91 16.51
CA LYS A 213 20.08 -19.38 16.12
C LYS A 213 19.99 -18.75 14.74
N LEU A 214 20.49 -17.51 14.62
CA LEU A 214 20.49 -16.78 13.35
C LEU A 214 21.84 -16.92 12.62
N PRO A 215 21.84 -17.27 11.32
CA PRO A 215 23.02 -17.11 10.47
C PRO A 215 23.47 -15.64 10.38
N GLU A 216 24.69 -15.39 9.92
CA GLU A 216 25.31 -14.05 9.90
C GLU A 216 24.51 -13.01 9.12
N ASP A 217 23.92 -13.42 8.00
CA ASP A 217 23.20 -12.54 7.08
C ASP A 217 21.72 -12.31 7.45
N PHE A 218 21.27 -12.80 8.61
CA PHE A 218 19.87 -12.73 9.03
C PHE A 218 19.66 -11.81 10.22
N TYR A 219 18.51 -11.14 10.19
CA TYR A 219 18.06 -10.19 11.19
C TYR A 219 16.70 -10.62 11.75
N PHE A 220 16.50 -10.38 13.04
CA PHE A 220 15.22 -10.61 13.71
C PHE A 220 14.45 -9.30 13.88
N HIS A 221 13.20 -9.31 13.43
CA HIS A 221 12.27 -8.19 13.50
C HIS A 221 11.24 -8.45 14.60
N ASN A 222 11.33 -7.65 15.68
CA ASN A 222 10.42 -7.73 16.81
C ASN A 222 9.00 -7.28 16.41
N PRO A 223 7.93 -7.98 16.86
CA PRO A 223 6.53 -7.61 16.59
C PRO A 223 6.16 -6.16 16.88
N LYS A 224 6.84 -5.51 17.83
CA LYS A 224 6.62 -4.10 18.16
C LYS A 224 6.93 -3.16 16.99
N ASN A 225 7.89 -3.51 16.15
CA ASN A 225 8.40 -2.67 15.06
C ASN A 225 7.76 -3.00 13.70
N LEU A 226 6.85 -3.98 13.65
CA LEU A 226 6.23 -4.44 12.42
C LEU A 226 5.01 -3.59 12.03
N THR A 227 4.86 -3.34 10.72
CA THR A 227 3.66 -2.73 10.12
C THR A 227 2.46 -3.66 10.20
N TRP A 228 1.23 -3.15 10.03
CA TRP A 228 0.03 -3.99 10.04
C TRP A 228 0.05 -5.09 8.99
N GLU A 229 0.58 -4.80 7.80
CA GLU A 229 0.76 -5.77 6.71
C GLU A 229 1.61 -6.96 7.15
N ASN A 230 2.72 -6.70 7.87
CA ASN A 230 3.59 -7.74 8.40
C ASN A 230 2.94 -8.56 9.52
N LYS A 231 1.90 -8.02 10.15
CA LYS A 231 1.15 -8.69 11.22
C LYS A 231 -0.04 -9.51 10.69
N THR A 232 -0.43 -9.32 9.43
CA THR A 232 -1.52 -10.05 8.79
C THR A 232 -1.11 -11.51 8.53
N GLY A 233 -1.95 -12.46 8.96
CA GLY A 233 -1.73 -13.89 8.70
C GLY A 233 -2.55 -14.81 9.62
N THR A 234 -2.25 -16.09 9.55
CA THR A 234 -2.94 -17.18 10.26
C THR A 234 -2.46 -17.29 11.73
N GLY A 235 -2.72 -16.26 12.53
CA GLY A 235 -2.38 -16.21 13.96
C GLY A 235 -1.77 -14.89 14.41
N GLN A 236 -1.32 -14.83 15.67
CA GLN A 236 -0.67 -13.63 16.21
C GLN A 236 0.82 -13.66 15.87
N ILE A 237 1.32 -12.64 15.16
CA ILE A 237 2.75 -12.55 14.82
C ILE A 237 3.65 -12.49 16.08
N ALA A 238 4.57 -13.43 16.19
CA ALA A 238 5.57 -13.53 17.25
C ALA A 238 6.92 -12.95 16.84
N GLY A 239 7.24 -12.92 15.54
CA GLY A 239 8.45 -12.32 15.01
C GLY A 239 8.67 -12.66 13.55
N ILE A 240 9.57 -11.93 12.89
CA ILE A 240 9.98 -12.20 11.51
C ILE A 240 11.51 -12.29 11.44
N ILE A 241 12.02 -13.30 10.75
CA ILE A 241 13.44 -13.47 10.47
C ILE A 241 13.62 -13.20 8.97
N SER A 242 14.50 -12.30 8.57
CA SER A 242 14.76 -12.00 7.15
C SER A 242 16.21 -11.67 6.88
N THR A 243 16.60 -11.64 5.61
CA THR A 243 17.96 -11.28 5.18
C THR A 243 18.23 -9.77 5.14
N SER A 244 17.28 -8.94 5.57
CA SER A 244 17.42 -7.49 5.56
C SER A 244 17.14 -6.93 6.95
N ASP A 245 17.95 -5.94 7.34
CA ASP A 245 17.79 -5.17 8.57
C ASP A 245 16.58 -4.23 8.54
N SER A 246 16.13 -3.85 7.35
CA SER A 246 15.15 -2.80 7.09
C SER A 246 13.86 -3.30 6.44
N ASP A 247 13.93 -4.41 5.69
CA ASP A 247 12.79 -5.06 5.04
C ASP A 247 12.50 -6.44 5.68
N PRO A 248 11.49 -6.54 6.55
CA PRO A 248 11.10 -7.80 7.18
C PRO A 248 10.64 -8.87 6.18
N ASN A 249 10.25 -8.49 4.97
CA ASN A 249 9.74 -9.42 3.96
C ASN A 249 10.81 -9.73 2.89
N ARG A 250 12.07 -9.37 3.11
CA ARG A 250 13.16 -9.69 2.18
C ARG A 250 13.47 -11.18 2.20
N TYR A 251 13.52 -11.78 1.01
CA TYR A 251 13.74 -13.21 0.83
C TYR A 251 15.17 -13.65 1.16
N PRO A 252 15.34 -14.87 1.68
CA PRO A 252 14.32 -15.68 2.36
C PRO A 252 13.88 -15.04 3.69
N TYR A 253 12.61 -15.24 4.05
CA TYR A 253 12.09 -14.83 5.34
C TYR A 253 11.22 -15.91 6.00
N ILE A 254 11.17 -15.89 7.32
CA ILE A 254 10.38 -16.79 8.15
C ILE A 254 9.53 -15.95 9.10
N ARG A 255 8.21 -16.03 8.99
CA ARG A 255 7.27 -15.42 9.93
C ARG A 255 6.84 -16.45 10.95
N ILE A 256 6.97 -16.11 12.22
CA ILE A 256 6.58 -16.98 13.34
C ILE A 256 5.24 -16.47 13.85
N PHE A 257 4.22 -17.31 13.82
CA PHE A 257 2.88 -17.03 14.33
C PHE A 257 2.62 -17.89 15.56
N TYR A 258 2.03 -17.26 16.57
CA TYR A 258 1.58 -17.86 17.80
C TYR A 258 0.07 -18.09 17.76
N VAL A 259 -0.36 -19.27 18.17
CA VAL A 259 -1.77 -19.62 18.35
C VAL A 259 -1.97 -20.25 19.73
N PRO A 260 -2.88 -19.75 20.58
CA PRO A 260 -3.08 -20.21 21.95
C PRO A 260 -3.87 -21.53 22.05
N GLN A 261 -3.87 -22.33 21.00
CA GLN A 261 -4.54 -23.64 20.94
C GLN A 261 -3.57 -24.66 20.34
N PRO A 262 -3.57 -25.91 20.82
CA PRO A 262 -2.82 -26.99 20.18
C PRO A 262 -3.54 -27.39 18.89
N TYR A 263 -2.85 -27.33 17.75
CA TYR A 263 -3.37 -27.89 16.51
C TYR A 263 -3.15 -29.40 16.50
N VAL A 264 -4.24 -30.14 16.63
CA VAL A 264 -4.25 -31.61 16.47
C VAL A 264 -4.32 -31.98 14.98
N GLU A 265 -4.90 -31.12 14.15
CA GLU A 265 -5.04 -31.29 12.70
C GLU A 265 -4.56 -30.01 11.99
N ILE A 266 -3.72 -30.17 10.96
CA ILE A 266 -3.11 -29.07 10.20
C ILE A 266 -4.04 -28.56 9.08
N ASP A 267 -5.05 -29.35 8.70
CA ASP A 267 -5.95 -29.03 7.58
C ASP A 267 -6.72 -27.69 7.73
N PRO A 268 -7.26 -27.33 8.92
CA PRO A 268 -7.89 -26.02 9.11
C PRO A 268 -6.91 -24.85 8.89
N LEU A 269 -5.66 -25.01 9.32
CA LEU A 269 -4.59 -24.02 9.12
C LEU A 269 -4.23 -23.86 7.65
N ILE A 270 -4.11 -24.98 6.93
CA ILE A 270 -3.87 -24.98 5.48
C ILE A 270 -4.99 -24.24 4.76
N SER A 271 -6.25 -24.46 5.15
CA SER A 271 -7.40 -23.77 4.56
C SER A 271 -7.38 -22.26 4.82
N GLU A 272 -7.08 -21.84 6.05
CA GLU A 272 -6.99 -20.42 6.39
C GLU A 272 -5.79 -19.74 5.72
N PHE A 273 -4.65 -20.42 5.64
CA PHE A 273 -3.49 -19.93 4.91
C PHE A 273 -3.73 -19.87 3.40
N LYS A 274 -4.45 -20.84 2.83
CA LYS A 274 -4.86 -20.81 1.42
C LYS A 274 -5.76 -19.61 1.13
N LYS A 275 -6.69 -19.25 2.02
CA LYS A 275 -7.49 -18.01 1.87
C LYS A 275 -6.61 -16.76 1.87
N TYR A 276 -5.55 -16.74 2.67
CA TYR A 276 -4.57 -15.65 2.65
C TYR A 276 -3.81 -15.60 1.32
N LEU A 277 -3.36 -16.75 0.79
CA LEU A 277 -2.72 -16.82 -0.53
C LEU A 277 -3.68 -16.42 -1.66
N ASP A 278 -4.94 -16.87 -1.61
CA ASP A 278 -5.97 -16.51 -2.58
C ASP A 278 -6.23 -14.98 -2.56
N LEU A 279 -6.14 -14.34 -1.39
CA LEU A 279 -6.19 -12.88 -1.30
C LEU A 279 -4.97 -12.23 -1.96
N LEU A 280 -3.76 -12.76 -1.76
CA LEU A 280 -2.56 -12.23 -2.42
C LEU A 280 -2.65 -12.37 -3.95
N VAL A 281 -3.19 -13.49 -4.45
CA VAL A 281 -3.47 -13.69 -5.89
C VAL A 281 -4.50 -12.67 -6.37
N SER A 282 -5.58 -12.45 -5.62
CA SER A 282 -6.65 -11.55 -6.04
C SER A 282 -6.21 -10.08 -6.04
N ARG A 283 -5.29 -9.70 -5.15
CA ARG A 283 -4.61 -8.39 -5.15
C ARG A 283 -3.64 -8.20 -6.30
N GLY A 284 -3.21 -9.30 -6.95
CA GLY A 284 -2.15 -9.27 -7.95
C GLY A 284 -0.75 -9.13 -7.35
N ASP A 285 -0.59 -9.40 -6.05
CA ASP A 285 0.72 -9.43 -5.40
C ASP A 285 1.53 -10.65 -5.87
N ILE A 286 0.83 -11.77 -6.14
CA ILE A 286 1.42 -13.02 -6.61
C ILE A 286 0.62 -13.60 -7.80
N GLU A 287 1.32 -14.29 -8.69
CA GLU A 287 0.76 -14.98 -9.86
C GLU A 287 1.17 -16.47 -9.88
N GLU A 288 0.51 -17.28 -10.71
CA GLU A 288 0.88 -18.69 -10.95
C GLU A 288 0.98 -19.54 -9.67
N LEU A 289 0.02 -19.38 -8.76
CA LEU A 289 -0.03 -20.15 -7.51
C LEU A 289 -0.25 -21.65 -7.81
N ASN A 290 0.76 -22.47 -7.57
CA ASN A 290 0.71 -23.92 -7.71
C ASN A 290 0.93 -24.59 -6.36
N GLU A 291 0.10 -25.59 -6.07
CA GLU A 291 0.15 -26.36 -4.83
C GLU A 291 1.21 -27.46 -4.94
N LEU A 292 2.06 -27.56 -3.91
CA LEU A 292 3.03 -28.64 -3.77
C LEU A 292 2.50 -29.74 -2.86
N GLU A 293 3.16 -30.89 -2.90
CA GLU A 293 2.89 -32.00 -1.99
C GLU A 293 3.20 -31.62 -0.54
N HIS A 294 2.65 -32.40 0.38
CA HIS A 294 2.91 -32.25 1.82
C HIS A 294 4.39 -32.48 2.11
N GLU A 295 5.00 -31.63 2.92
CA GLU A 295 6.40 -31.72 3.30
C GLU A 295 6.52 -31.92 4.81
N ASP A 296 7.18 -33.01 5.19
CA ASP A 296 7.63 -33.23 6.55
C ASP A 296 9.14 -32.98 6.63
N PHE A 297 9.54 -32.14 7.59
CA PHE A 297 10.95 -31.80 7.83
C PHE A 297 11.39 -32.36 9.20
N ASP A 298 12.36 -33.27 9.18
CA ASP A 298 12.95 -33.94 10.34
C ASP A 298 11.95 -34.58 11.33
N ASN A 299 10.72 -34.92 10.88
CA ASN A 299 9.60 -35.34 11.75
C ASN A 299 9.26 -34.34 12.88
N ARG A 300 9.78 -33.10 12.81
CA ARG A 300 9.54 -32.00 13.76
C ARG A 300 8.62 -30.94 13.19
N TYR A 301 8.50 -30.89 11.88
CA TYR A 301 7.61 -29.99 11.19
C TYR A 301 6.81 -30.76 10.18
N SER A 302 5.52 -30.46 10.12
CA SER A 302 4.62 -30.95 9.11
C SER A 302 3.91 -29.77 8.49
N GLY A 303 3.84 -29.75 7.16
CA GLY A 303 3.49 -28.53 6.46
C GLY A 303 3.11 -28.72 4.99
N LYS A 304 2.54 -27.66 4.43
CA LYS A 304 2.15 -27.61 3.03
C LYS A 304 2.71 -26.37 2.36
N PHE A 305 3.11 -26.54 1.11
CA PHE A 305 3.81 -25.51 0.34
C PHE A 305 3.09 -25.20 -0.97
N TRP A 306 3.39 -24.02 -1.48
CA TRP A 306 2.95 -23.50 -2.75
C TRP A 306 4.11 -22.79 -3.43
N THR A 307 4.14 -22.84 -4.75
CA THR A 307 5.02 -22.00 -5.57
C THR A 307 4.22 -20.89 -6.22
N PHE A 308 4.82 -19.73 -6.43
CA PHE A 308 4.20 -18.60 -7.10
C PHE A 308 5.26 -17.71 -7.75
N TYR A 309 4.81 -16.82 -8.63
CA TYR A 309 5.59 -15.72 -9.14
C TYR A 309 5.28 -14.45 -8.33
N ASP A 310 6.30 -13.85 -7.71
CA ASP A 310 6.17 -12.60 -6.96
C ASP A 310 6.21 -11.41 -7.93
N VAL A 311 5.10 -10.69 -8.05
CA VAL A 311 4.97 -9.54 -8.96
C VAL A 311 5.70 -8.32 -8.40
N LEU A 312 5.67 -8.13 -7.08
CA LEU A 312 6.34 -7.02 -6.40
C LEU A 312 7.87 -7.16 -6.44
N ARG A 313 8.37 -8.40 -6.40
CA ARG A 313 9.79 -8.73 -6.49
C ARG A 313 10.02 -9.77 -7.59
N PRO A 314 9.98 -9.37 -8.88
CA PRO A 314 9.96 -10.26 -10.05
C PRO A 314 10.85 -11.50 -9.94
N ARG A 315 10.29 -12.61 -9.43
CA ARG A 315 10.98 -13.91 -9.27
C ARG A 315 9.97 -15.02 -8.96
N TYR A 316 10.38 -16.26 -9.22
CA TYR A 316 9.67 -17.43 -8.70
C TYR A 316 10.10 -17.74 -7.26
N ALA A 317 9.11 -18.02 -6.44
CA ALA A 317 9.20 -18.20 -5.01
C ALA A 317 8.45 -19.45 -4.55
N LYS A 318 8.82 -19.95 -3.37
CA LYS A 318 8.10 -20.97 -2.63
C LYS A 318 7.67 -20.37 -1.29
N THR A 319 6.43 -20.62 -0.89
CA THR A 319 5.94 -20.30 0.46
C THR A 319 5.19 -21.48 1.04
N GLY A 320 5.26 -21.67 2.34
CA GLY A 320 4.46 -22.67 3.01
C GLY A 320 4.42 -22.47 4.51
N ILE A 321 3.54 -23.24 5.13
CA ILE A 321 3.38 -23.24 6.57
C ILE A 321 3.91 -24.54 7.15
N PHE A 322 4.71 -24.41 8.20
CA PHE A 322 5.12 -25.51 9.05
C PHE A 322 4.47 -25.35 10.42
N VAL A 323 3.92 -26.43 10.96
CA VAL A 323 3.55 -26.50 12.37
C VAL A 323 4.65 -27.27 13.08
N LEU A 324 5.17 -26.71 14.17
CA LEU A 324 6.12 -27.43 15.04
C LEU A 324 5.35 -28.59 15.71
N SER A 325 5.59 -29.81 15.26
CA SER A 325 4.96 -31.01 15.81
C SER A 325 5.58 -31.34 17.17
N GLU A 326 4.73 -31.71 18.11
CA GLU A 326 5.08 -32.16 19.46
C GLU A 326 5.61 -31.07 20.42
N THR A 327 4.68 -30.36 21.04
CA THR A 327 4.81 -30.04 22.47
C THR A 327 3.45 -30.21 23.11
N ASN A 328 3.35 -30.96 24.23
CA ASN A 328 2.16 -31.06 25.10
C ASN A 328 1.80 -29.70 25.77
N GLU A 329 2.23 -28.60 25.17
CA GLU A 329 1.94 -27.25 25.60
C GLU A 329 0.64 -26.83 24.89
N GLY A 330 -0.28 -26.21 25.63
CA GLY A 330 -1.62 -25.87 25.13
C GLY A 330 -1.66 -24.80 24.04
N ASP A 331 -0.58 -24.59 23.29
CA ASP A 331 -0.35 -23.57 22.28
C ASP A 331 0.62 -24.04 21.18
N SER A 332 0.40 -23.52 19.96
CA SER A 332 1.12 -23.90 18.75
C SER A 332 1.91 -22.74 18.16
N LEU A 333 3.04 -23.08 17.54
CA LEU A 333 3.84 -22.16 16.74
C LEU A 333 3.78 -22.57 15.27
N LEU A 334 3.38 -21.63 14.43
CA LEU A 334 3.30 -21.79 12.98
C LEU A 334 4.40 -20.96 12.34
N PHE A 335 5.21 -21.60 11.51
CA PHE A 335 6.29 -20.98 10.77
C PHE A 335 5.83 -20.85 9.32
N ASN A 336 5.55 -19.63 8.87
CA ASN A 336 5.38 -19.34 7.47
C ASN A 336 6.75 -19.04 6.86
N VAL A 337 7.23 -19.93 6.01
CA VAL A 337 8.52 -19.83 5.33
C VAL A 337 8.26 -19.36 3.91
N THR A 338 8.97 -18.32 3.49
CA THR A 338 8.96 -17.86 2.11
C THR A 338 10.39 -17.69 1.61
N GLU A 339 10.72 -18.35 0.50
CA GLU A 339 12.08 -18.49 0.00
C GLU A 339 12.13 -18.54 -1.54
N SER A 340 13.32 -18.42 -2.10
CA SER A 340 13.53 -18.49 -3.54
C SER A 340 13.51 -19.94 -4.00
N LEU A 341 12.99 -20.21 -5.20
CA LEU A 341 13.09 -21.55 -5.79
C LEU A 341 14.54 -21.84 -6.18
N ILE A 342 15.16 -22.81 -5.48
CA ILE A 342 16.48 -23.34 -5.82
C ILE A 342 16.31 -24.69 -6.51
N LYS A 343 16.98 -24.85 -7.64
CA LYS A 343 16.98 -26.12 -8.38
C LYS A 343 17.59 -27.23 -7.53
N ASP A 344 16.93 -28.39 -7.51
CA ASP A 344 17.38 -29.62 -6.83
C ASP A 344 17.50 -29.52 -5.29
N ARG A 345 16.89 -28.50 -4.66
CA ARG A 345 16.78 -28.37 -3.20
C ARG A 345 15.32 -28.15 -2.77
N ARG A 346 14.96 -28.64 -1.59
CA ARG A 346 13.62 -28.41 -1.00
C ARG A 346 13.52 -27.05 -0.31
N HIS A 347 14.57 -26.63 0.38
CA HIS A 347 14.68 -25.34 1.06
C HIS A 347 16.05 -24.69 0.82
N GLU A 348 16.15 -23.39 1.11
CA GLU A 348 17.44 -22.70 1.18
C GLU A 348 18.25 -23.18 2.41
N GLU A 349 19.56 -23.33 2.27
CA GLU A 349 20.44 -23.87 3.34
C GLU A 349 20.36 -23.07 4.65
N SER A 350 20.23 -21.75 4.52
CA SER A 350 20.04 -20.86 5.66
C SER A 350 18.69 -21.07 6.36
N VAL A 351 17.64 -21.39 5.61
CA VAL A 351 16.30 -21.67 6.16
C VAL A 351 16.34 -22.99 6.91
N GLU A 352 16.94 -24.03 6.34
CA GLU A 352 17.15 -25.33 7.01
C GLU A 352 17.96 -25.17 8.31
N ALA A 353 19.04 -24.37 8.28
CA ALA A 353 19.86 -24.08 9.45
C ALA A 353 19.06 -23.37 10.57
N ILE A 354 18.17 -22.45 10.21
CA ILE A 354 17.31 -21.76 11.19
C ILE A 354 16.29 -22.76 11.76
N LEU A 355 15.55 -23.48 10.92
CA LEU A 355 14.51 -24.43 11.35
C LEU A 355 15.07 -25.54 12.24
N THR A 356 16.24 -26.11 11.90
CA THR A 356 16.91 -27.11 12.73
C THR A 356 17.37 -26.55 14.09
N SER A 357 17.71 -25.26 14.15
CA SER A 357 18.16 -24.61 15.40
C SER A 357 17.05 -24.32 16.40
N VAL A 358 15.78 -24.40 15.97
CA VAL A 358 14.64 -24.05 16.83
C VAL A 358 14.52 -25.03 17.99
N ARG A 359 14.55 -24.48 19.21
CA ARG A 359 14.35 -25.18 20.47
C ARG A 359 13.21 -24.52 21.24
N ARG A 360 12.34 -25.37 21.77
CA ARG A 360 11.20 -24.98 22.60
C ARG A 360 11.32 -25.73 23.94
N GLU A 361 11.51 -25.02 25.05
CA GLU A 361 11.87 -25.59 26.37
C GLU A 361 10.81 -25.46 27.47
#